data_AF-D2YHI1-F1
#
_entry.id   AF-D2YHI1-F1
#
_cell.length_a   1.000
_cell.length_b   1.000
_cell.length_c   1.000
_cell.angle_alpha   90.00
_cell.angle_beta   90.00
_cell.angle_gamma   90.00
#
_symmetry.space_group_name_H-M   'P 1'
#
loop_
_entity.id
_entity.type
_entity.pdbx_description
1 polymer ?
#
loop_
_entity_poly.entity_id
_entity_poly.type
_entity_poly.pdbx_seq_one_letter_code
_entity_poly.pdbx_strand_id
1 'polypeptide(L)'
;MDQGKENHANCVINVMAKPCGAKCNIQCEYCFYLEKQHLYKEINQQVMPESTLKAFIAQNIEANNSDEVSFIWQGGEPTLAGLDFYRRVVEIQHEYKGKKNITNFLQTNGIALNDSWCRFFKKNKFIVGISIDGPKHLHDLYRKTKKNNGTFDKVMSGIYLLKKHKINFNTLTVINDANVGFPLEIYAFLKEIGSSYLQFIPLVERKSEVPTKEGLYFVDPDHTQAKVTKWSVSPHQYGQFLTRIFDEWVMNDVGKVYVQMFEVTLAAWMGLGNTLCIFSDSCQGYVAMEANGDVYGCDHFVYPHYLLGNIHQNSLQEICTSNKAVLFGQKKSMLNRQCLNCKFLPVCGGGCPKHRFALSNKKFPKHNYFCESYFHFFEHVTWAMNVMVDMTENNIPIENIMSLVHQEKLTLI
;
A
#
# COMPACT_ATOMS: atom_id res chain seq x y z
N MET A 1 15.39 -37.13 7.18
CA MET A 1 15.66 -36.26 8.33
C MET A 1 14.78 -35.04 8.17
N ASP A 2 13.90 -34.88 9.13
CA ASP A 2 12.72 -34.03 9.15
C ASP A 2 13.14 -32.53 9.20
N GLN A 3 12.98 -31.79 8.10
CA GLN A 3 13.17 -30.33 8.04
C GLN A 3 11.89 -29.62 7.55
N GLY A 4 10.72 -30.19 7.85
CA GLY A 4 9.44 -29.72 7.32
C GLY A 4 8.47 -29.12 8.34
N LYS A 5 8.86 -28.89 9.61
CA LYS A 5 7.91 -28.58 10.69
C LYS A 5 8.29 -27.47 11.68
N GLU A 6 9.25 -26.61 11.37
CA GLU A 6 9.54 -25.46 12.23
C GLU A 6 9.35 -24.14 11.46
N ASN A 7 8.42 -23.30 11.96
CA ASN A 7 8.15 -21.87 11.64
C ASN A 7 6.76 -21.46 11.12
N HIS A 8 5.69 -22.23 11.38
CA HIS A 8 4.32 -21.70 11.16
C HIS A 8 3.77 -20.85 12.32
N ALA A 9 4.52 -20.67 13.42
CA ALA A 9 4.05 -20.02 14.64
C ALA A 9 4.23 -18.49 14.70
N ASN A 10 4.92 -17.86 13.75
CA ASN A 10 5.27 -16.42 13.80
C ASN A 10 4.82 -15.63 12.54
N CYS A 11 3.63 -15.89 12.02
CA CYS A 11 3.05 -15.03 10.97
C CYS A 11 2.55 -13.73 11.60
N VAL A 12 3.22 -12.60 11.35
CA VAL A 12 2.72 -11.27 11.74
C VAL A 12 1.46 -10.97 10.94
N ILE A 13 0.37 -10.64 11.64
CA ILE A 13 -0.92 -10.36 11.01
C ILE A 13 -1.11 -8.86 10.87
N ASN A 14 -1.20 -8.41 9.63
CA ASN A 14 -1.49 -7.04 9.24
C ASN A 14 -2.86 -7.00 8.57
N VAL A 15 -3.85 -6.45 9.28
CA VAL A 15 -5.21 -6.34 8.77
C VAL A 15 -5.47 -4.93 8.23
N MET A 16 -5.84 -4.84 6.95
CA MET A 16 -6.46 -3.64 6.38
C MET A 16 -7.97 -3.69 6.64
N ALA A 17 -8.39 -3.05 7.73
CA ALA A 17 -9.78 -3.00 8.15
C ALA A 17 -10.54 -1.90 7.42
N LYS A 18 -11.75 -2.24 6.96
CA LYS A 18 -12.59 -1.37 6.13
C LYS A 18 -13.89 -1.04 6.84
N PRO A 19 -13.90 -0.01 7.69
CA PRO A 19 -15.04 0.28 8.55
C PRO A 19 -16.31 0.64 7.77
N CYS A 20 -16.20 1.10 6.52
CA CYS A 20 -17.35 1.40 5.64
C CYS A 20 -17.40 0.52 4.38
N GLY A 21 -16.70 -0.63 4.38
CA GLY A 21 -16.55 -1.48 3.20
C GLY A 21 -16.07 -0.67 1.99
N ALA A 22 -16.74 -0.82 0.85
CA ALA A 22 -16.42 -0.12 -0.41
C ALA A 22 -16.98 1.32 -0.53
N LYS A 23 -17.75 1.80 0.46
CA LYS A 23 -18.46 3.09 0.34
C LYS A 23 -17.49 4.27 0.37
N CYS A 24 -17.62 5.18 -0.61
CA CYS A 24 -16.80 6.38 -0.70
C CYS A 24 -17.64 7.61 -1.10
N ASN A 25 -17.18 8.80 -0.71
CA ASN A 25 -17.76 10.10 -1.08
C ASN A 25 -17.23 10.64 -2.42
N ILE A 26 -16.22 9.99 -3.00
CA ILE A 26 -15.70 10.27 -4.34
C ILE A 26 -15.75 9.02 -5.22
N GLN A 27 -15.54 9.19 -6.52
CA GLN A 27 -15.59 8.15 -7.53
C GLN A 27 -14.37 8.30 -8.44
N CYS A 28 -13.19 7.97 -7.91
CA CYS A 28 -11.99 8.02 -8.74
C CYS A 28 -12.15 7.07 -9.93
N GLU A 29 -11.84 7.53 -11.15
CA GLU A 29 -12.06 6.74 -12.39
C GLU A 29 -11.31 5.41 -12.35
N TYR A 30 -10.16 5.40 -11.68
CA TYR A 30 -9.31 4.23 -11.54
C TYR A 30 -9.61 3.32 -10.35
N CYS A 31 -10.56 3.67 -9.48
CA CYS A 31 -10.74 2.93 -8.24
C CYS A 31 -11.38 1.57 -8.51
N PHE A 32 -10.59 0.50 -8.38
CA PHE A 32 -11.09 -0.88 -8.46
C PHE A 32 -11.95 -1.28 -7.27
N TYR A 33 -11.89 -0.51 -6.19
CA TYR A 33 -12.45 -0.91 -4.91
C TYR A 33 -13.94 -0.61 -4.76
N LEU A 34 -14.45 0.45 -5.39
CA LEU A 34 -15.85 0.88 -5.22
C LEU A 34 -16.86 -0.17 -5.71
N GLU A 35 -16.54 -0.90 -6.78
CA GLU A 35 -17.43 -1.96 -7.29
C GLU A 35 -17.58 -3.13 -6.31
N LYS A 36 -16.69 -3.29 -5.31
CA LYS A 36 -16.83 -4.34 -4.30
C LYS A 36 -18.06 -4.15 -3.42
N GLN A 37 -18.72 -2.99 -3.48
CA GLN A 37 -20.08 -2.80 -2.97
C GLN A 37 -21.07 -3.84 -3.53
N HIS A 38 -20.84 -4.36 -4.73
CA HIS A 38 -21.71 -5.35 -5.35
C HIS A 38 -21.70 -6.71 -4.63
N LEU A 39 -20.63 -7.02 -3.90
CA LEU A 39 -20.51 -8.24 -3.09
C LEU A 39 -21.40 -8.21 -1.85
N TYR A 40 -21.84 -7.02 -1.43
CA TYR A 40 -22.51 -6.78 -0.15
C TYR A 40 -23.86 -6.06 -0.30
N LYS A 41 -24.50 -6.14 -1.48
CA LYS A 41 -25.78 -5.45 -1.77
C LYS A 41 -26.89 -5.77 -0.79
N GLU A 42 -26.90 -6.99 -0.26
CA GLU A 42 -27.94 -7.47 0.66
C GLU A 42 -27.64 -7.07 2.12
N ILE A 43 -26.44 -6.55 2.40
CA ILE A 43 -26.05 -6.10 3.71
C ILE A 43 -26.39 -4.61 3.86
N ASN A 44 -27.43 -4.31 4.64
CA ASN A 44 -27.82 -2.93 4.99
C ASN A 44 -26.83 -2.23 5.95
N GLN A 45 -25.72 -2.90 6.31
CA GLN A 45 -24.70 -2.38 7.22
C GLN A 45 -23.85 -1.31 6.54
N GLN A 46 -23.94 -0.07 7.01
CA GLN A 46 -23.16 1.05 6.44
C GLN A 46 -21.79 1.26 7.09
N VAL A 47 -21.65 0.87 8.35
CA VAL A 47 -20.45 1.03 9.19
C VAL A 47 -20.25 -0.26 9.98
N MET A 48 -19.01 -0.67 10.21
CA MET A 48 -18.66 -1.84 11.01
C MET A 48 -19.42 -1.82 12.36
N PRO A 49 -20.22 -2.85 12.68
CA PRO A 49 -20.94 -2.93 13.94
C PRO A 49 -19.99 -2.95 15.14
N GLU A 50 -20.44 -2.45 16.29
CA GLU A 50 -19.61 -2.47 17.51
C GLU A 50 -19.18 -3.88 17.92
N SER A 51 -20.02 -4.90 17.71
CA SER A 51 -19.66 -6.30 17.96
C SER A 51 -18.49 -6.77 17.09
N THR A 52 -18.48 -6.40 15.81
CA THR A 52 -17.39 -6.71 14.86
C THR A 52 -16.14 -5.92 15.21
N LEU A 53 -16.30 -4.64 15.58
CA LEU A 53 -15.19 -3.78 16.01
C LEU A 53 -14.48 -4.34 17.24
N LYS A 54 -15.25 -4.73 18.29
CA LYS A 54 -14.70 -5.34 19.50
C LYS A 54 -13.99 -6.65 19.21
N ALA A 55 -14.65 -7.54 18.44
CA ALA A 55 -14.06 -8.82 18.05
C ALA A 55 -12.74 -8.61 17.30
N PHE A 56 -12.73 -7.71 16.30
CA PHE A 56 -11.53 -7.40 15.53
C PHE A 56 -10.40 -6.85 16.41
N ILE A 57 -10.67 -5.84 17.25
CA ILE A 57 -9.63 -5.23 18.09
C ILE A 57 -9.04 -6.25 19.05
N ALA A 58 -9.88 -7.02 19.75
CA ALA A 58 -9.41 -8.04 20.68
C ALA A 58 -8.56 -9.11 19.97
N GLN A 59 -9.08 -9.67 18.88
CA GLN A 59 -8.39 -10.74 18.15
C GLN A 59 -7.10 -10.27 17.47
N ASN A 60 -7.05 -9.03 16.95
CA ASN A 60 -5.83 -8.49 16.33
C ASN A 60 -4.71 -8.25 17.36
N ILE A 61 -5.07 -7.82 18.57
CA ILE A 61 -4.13 -7.65 19.68
C ILE A 61 -3.65 -9.01 20.19
N GLU A 62 -4.54 -9.99 20.29
CA GLU A 62 -4.21 -11.35 20.74
C GLU A 62 -3.29 -12.06 19.74
N ALA A 63 -3.59 -11.96 18.44
CA ALA A 63 -2.88 -12.70 17.40
C ALA A 63 -1.44 -12.18 17.13
N ASN A 64 -1.15 -10.92 17.48
CA ASN A 64 0.17 -10.33 17.28
C ASN A 64 1.00 -10.38 18.57
N ASN A 65 2.06 -11.19 18.61
CA ASN A 65 2.92 -11.35 19.80
C ASN A 65 3.90 -10.19 20.06
N SER A 66 3.97 -9.20 19.15
CA SER A 66 4.80 -8.00 19.29
C SER A 66 4.30 -7.06 20.38
N ASP A 67 5.21 -6.29 20.97
CA ASP A 67 4.88 -5.16 21.86
C ASP A 67 4.17 -4.03 21.11
N GLU A 68 4.38 -3.94 19.79
CA GLU A 68 3.72 -2.99 18.89
C GLU A 68 2.65 -3.70 18.05
N VAL A 69 1.40 -3.24 18.15
CA VAL A 69 0.28 -3.71 17.33
C VAL A 69 -0.24 -2.58 16.47
N SER A 70 -0.27 -2.80 15.15
CA SER A 70 -0.76 -1.82 14.19
C SER A 70 -2.20 -2.09 13.78
N PHE A 71 -2.97 -1.02 13.60
CA PHE A 71 -4.31 -1.03 13.03
C PHE A 71 -4.33 -0.15 11.79
N ILE A 72 -4.67 -0.74 10.65
CA ILE A 72 -4.69 -0.05 9.36
C ILE A 72 -6.15 0.13 8.94
N TRP A 73 -6.59 1.39 8.92
CA TRP A 73 -7.95 1.77 8.55
C TRP A 73 -7.98 2.30 7.11
N GLN A 74 -8.60 1.55 6.20
CA GLN A 74 -8.77 1.88 4.78
C GLN A 74 -10.21 1.59 4.33
N GLY A 75 -10.41 1.26 3.05
CA GLY A 75 -11.69 0.82 2.49
C GLY A 75 -12.62 1.98 2.19
N GLY A 76 -13.11 2.01 0.96
CA GLY A 76 -13.88 3.13 0.43
C GLY A 76 -13.26 4.45 0.88
N GLU A 77 -14.01 5.25 1.64
CA GLU A 77 -13.45 6.31 2.48
C GLU A 77 -13.71 6.02 3.97
N PRO A 78 -12.66 5.75 4.78
CA PRO A 78 -12.83 5.34 6.17
C PRO A 78 -13.38 6.45 7.08
N THR A 79 -13.15 7.73 6.77
CA THR A 79 -13.72 8.84 7.56
C THR A 79 -15.24 8.91 7.50
N LEU A 80 -15.89 8.19 6.57
CA LEU A 80 -17.35 8.04 6.53
C LEU A 80 -17.92 7.27 7.72
N ALA A 81 -17.09 6.51 8.46
CA ALA A 81 -17.50 5.88 9.71
C ALA A 81 -17.82 6.91 10.80
N GLY A 82 -17.35 8.16 10.63
CA GLY A 82 -17.55 9.26 11.56
C GLY A 82 -16.54 9.25 12.72
N LEU A 83 -16.36 10.42 13.34
CA LEU A 83 -15.37 10.59 14.39
C LEU A 83 -15.68 9.77 15.65
N ASP A 84 -16.97 9.56 15.96
CA ASP A 84 -17.41 8.76 17.12
C ASP A 84 -17.03 7.29 17.00
N PHE A 85 -17.02 6.73 15.79
CA PHE A 85 -16.49 5.40 15.54
C PHE A 85 -15.03 5.29 15.98
N TYR A 86 -14.18 6.28 15.64
CA TYR A 86 -12.77 6.25 16.01
C TYR A 86 -12.50 6.58 17.47
N ARG A 87 -13.37 7.38 18.12
CA ARG A 87 -13.35 7.50 19.58
C ARG A 87 -13.58 6.14 20.22
N ARG A 88 -14.58 5.41 19.73
CA ARG A 88 -14.88 4.05 20.19
C ARG A 88 -13.75 3.06 19.91
N VAL A 89 -13.09 3.15 18.76
CA VAL A 89 -11.87 2.37 18.44
C VAL A 89 -10.81 2.53 19.52
N VAL A 90 -10.46 3.77 19.88
CA VAL A 90 -9.40 4.04 20.87
C VAL A 90 -9.80 3.57 22.27
N GLU A 91 -11.07 3.74 22.66
CA GLU A 91 -11.59 3.23 23.93
C GLU A 91 -11.45 1.70 24.03
N ILE A 92 -11.89 0.97 23.02
CA ILE A 92 -11.81 -0.50 22.98
C ILE A 92 -10.34 -0.93 22.92
N GLN A 93 -9.50 -0.29 22.11
CA GLN A 93 -8.06 -0.57 22.09
C GLN A 93 -7.43 -0.40 23.48
N HIS A 94 -7.87 0.59 24.27
CA HIS A 94 -7.38 0.79 25.63
C HIS A 94 -7.80 -0.34 26.58
N GLU A 95 -9.01 -0.89 26.44
CA GLU A 95 -9.46 -2.06 27.20
C GLU A 95 -8.59 -3.30 26.93
N TYR A 96 -8.26 -3.57 25.67
CA TYR A 96 -7.62 -4.83 25.27
C TYR A 96 -6.09 -4.78 25.18
N LYS A 97 -5.46 -3.61 25.01
CA LYS A 97 -4.01 -3.53 24.70
C LYS A 97 -3.10 -4.10 25.78
N GLY A 98 -3.56 -4.16 27.04
CA GLY A 98 -2.70 -4.49 28.18
C GLY A 98 -1.45 -3.59 28.18
N LYS A 99 -0.27 -4.21 28.11
CA LYS A 99 1.02 -3.50 28.05
C LYS A 99 1.48 -3.12 26.64
N LYS A 100 0.80 -3.59 25.59
CA LYS A 100 1.18 -3.33 24.20
C LYS A 100 0.96 -1.86 23.83
N ASN A 101 1.79 -1.39 22.91
CA ASN A 101 1.66 -0.13 22.21
C ASN A 101 0.79 -0.34 20.97
N ILE A 102 -0.12 0.61 20.74
CA ILE A 102 -1.07 0.56 19.64
C ILE A 102 -0.78 1.73 18.71
N THR A 103 -0.54 1.43 17.43
CA THR A 103 -0.37 2.44 16.40
C THR A 103 -1.53 2.35 15.40
N ASN A 104 -2.20 3.48 15.16
CA ASN A 104 -3.30 3.57 14.21
C ASN A 104 -2.85 4.31 12.95
N PHE A 105 -3.01 3.67 11.80
CA PHE A 105 -2.81 4.24 10.48
C PHE A 105 -4.17 4.47 9.82
N LEU A 106 -4.44 5.70 9.38
CA LEU A 106 -5.65 6.05 8.63
C LEU A 106 -5.28 6.52 7.24
N GLN A 107 -5.76 5.84 6.20
CA GLN A 107 -5.63 6.29 4.81
C GLN A 107 -6.93 6.95 4.36
N THR A 108 -6.88 8.21 3.98
CA THR A 108 -8.06 9.00 3.63
C THR A 108 -7.84 9.82 2.36
N ASN A 109 -8.93 10.15 1.68
CA ASN A 109 -8.91 11.18 0.64
C ASN A 109 -8.81 12.61 1.20
N GLY A 110 -8.90 12.80 2.52
CA GLY A 110 -8.66 14.08 3.20
C GLY A 110 -9.82 15.07 3.16
N ILE A 111 -10.89 14.79 2.40
CA ILE A 111 -12.00 15.75 2.17
C ILE A 111 -12.81 16.01 3.46
N ALA A 112 -12.98 15.00 4.31
CA ALA A 112 -13.80 15.10 5.52
C ALA A 112 -13.06 15.75 6.72
N LEU A 113 -11.78 16.09 6.56
CA LEU A 113 -10.96 16.59 7.65
C LEU A 113 -11.43 17.98 8.11
N ASN A 114 -11.50 18.14 9.43
CA ASN A 114 -11.86 19.37 10.12
C ASN A 114 -11.04 19.48 11.42
N ASP A 115 -11.19 20.57 12.18
CA ASP A 115 -10.45 20.75 13.43
C ASP A 115 -10.70 19.64 14.46
N SER A 116 -11.89 19.02 14.48
CA SER A 116 -12.21 17.93 15.42
C SER A 116 -11.46 16.64 15.07
N TRP A 117 -11.37 16.28 13.79
CA TRP A 117 -10.52 15.20 13.31
C TRP A 117 -9.05 15.44 13.66
N CYS A 118 -8.54 16.65 13.38
CA CYS A 118 -7.15 16.97 13.63
C CYS A 118 -6.79 16.90 15.12
N ARG A 119 -7.63 17.47 16.00
CA ARG A 119 -7.44 17.33 17.46
C ARG A 119 -7.44 15.87 17.90
N PHE A 120 -8.33 15.06 17.34
CA PHE A 120 -8.38 13.62 17.64
C PHE A 120 -7.11 12.89 17.18
N PHE A 121 -6.65 13.11 15.95
CA PHE A 121 -5.41 12.49 15.46
C PHE A 121 -4.20 12.90 16.28
N LYS A 122 -4.09 14.19 16.63
CA LYS A 122 -2.98 14.70 17.45
C LYS A 122 -2.98 14.09 18.84
N LYS A 123 -4.14 14.04 19.50
CA LYS A 123 -4.30 13.45 20.85
C LYS A 123 -3.92 11.97 20.86
N ASN A 124 -4.37 11.22 19.87
CA ASN A 124 -4.25 9.76 19.82
C ASN A 124 -3.09 9.27 18.93
N LYS A 125 -2.21 10.17 18.47
CA LYS A 125 -1.03 9.90 17.65
C LYS A 125 -1.32 9.03 16.41
N PHE A 126 -2.42 9.31 15.71
CA PHE A 126 -2.72 8.64 14.45
C PHE A 126 -1.70 9.03 13.38
N ILE A 127 -1.26 8.06 12.59
CA ILE A 127 -0.50 8.29 11.36
C ILE A 127 -1.48 8.42 10.22
N VAL A 128 -1.47 9.57 9.55
CA VAL A 128 -2.46 9.91 8.51
C VAL A 128 -1.79 9.83 7.14
N GLY A 129 -2.36 9.02 6.25
CA GLY A 129 -2.01 8.95 4.84
C GLY A 129 -3.03 9.69 3.99
N ILE A 130 -2.61 10.70 3.24
CA ILE A 130 -3.45 11.49 2.35
C ILE A 130 -3.26 11.03 0.91
N SER A 131 -4.37 10.69 0.26
CA SER A 131 -4.35 10.33 -1.15
C SER A 131 -4.34 11.59 -2.03
N ILE A 132 -3.26 11.84 -2.75
CA ILE A 132 -3.07 13.01 -3.61
C ILE A 132 -2.13 12.68 -4.77
N ASP A 133 -2.62 12.77 -6.01
CA ASP A 133 -1.87 12.29 -7.19
C ASP A 133 -0.93 13.33 -7.84
N GLY A 134 -0.64 14.43 -7.13
CA GLY A 134 0.18 15.56 -7.61
C GLY A 134 -0.58 16.89 -7.61
N PRO A 135 -0.06 17.91 -8.33
CA PRO A 135 -0.73 19.19 -8.53
C PRO A 135 -2.14 19.05 -9.11
N LYS A 136 -2.94 20.11 -8.97
CA LYS A 136 -4.38 20.13 -9.32
C LYS A 136 -4.70 19.49 -10.66
N HIS A 137 -3.94 19.84 -11.71
CA HIS A 137 -4.22 19.39 -13.07
C HIS A 137 -4.00 17.89 -13.27
N LEU A 138 -3.12 17.25 -12.48
CA LEU A 138 -2.91 15.80 -12.48
C LEU A 138 -3.91 15.10 -11.52
N HIS A 139 -4.13 15.67 -10.34
CA HIS A 139 -5.03 15.10 -9.33
C HIS A 139 -6.49 15.02 -9.81
N ASP A 140 -7.01 16.14 -10.32
CA ASP A 140 -8.43 16.26 -10.69
C ASP A 140 -8.78 15.48 -11.95
N LEU A 141 -7.78 14.94 -12.68
CA LEU A 141 -8.00 14.14 -13.89
C LEU A 141 -8.77 12.85 -13.59
N TYR A 142 -8.39 12.14 -12.52
CA TYR A 142 -9.02 10.88 -12.14
C TYR A 142 -9.67 10.89 -10.75
N ARG A 143 -9.26 11.77 -9.83
CA ARG A 143 -9.89 11.87 -8.51
C ARG A 143 -11.05 12.84 -8.53
N LYS A 144 -12.24 12.33 -8.86
CA LYS A 144 -13.45 13.12 -9.04
C LYS A 144 -14.55 12.71 -8.09
N THR A 145 -15.42 13.66 -7.76
CA THR A 145 -16.67 13.37 -7.06
C THR A 145 -17.65 12.61 -7.95
N LYS A 146 -18.74 12.06 -7.38
CA LYS A 146 -19.84 11.44 -8.15
C LYS A 146 -20.50 12.39 -9.17
N LYS A 147 -20.35 13.71 -8.99
CA LYS A 147 -20.81 14.75 -9.91
C LYS A 147 -19.73 15.17 -10.92
N ASN A 148 -18.65 14.38 -11.05
CA ASN A 148 -17.53 14.60 -11.98
C ASN A 148 -16.69 15.86 -11.72
N ASN A 149 -16.83 16.51 -10.56
CA ASN A 149 -15.98 17.64 -10.16
C ASN A 149 -14.67 17.16 -9.54
N GLY A 150 -13.58 17.89 -9.80
CA GLY A 150 -12.28 17.70 -9.14
C GLY A 150 -12.35 17.80 -7.61
N THR A 151 -11.40 17.16 -6.93
CA THR A 151 -11.35 17.07 -5.46
C THR A 151 -10.19 17.83 -4.83
N PHE A 152 -9.21 18.27 -5.62
CA PHE A 152 -7.94 18.83 -5.15
C PHE A 152 -8.10 19.91 -4.09
N ASP A 153 -8.94 20.92 -4.31
CA ASP A 153 -9.07 22.08 -3.41
C ASP A 153 -9.58 21.65 -2.01
N LYS A 154 -10.44 20.63 -1.97
CA LYS A 154 -10.95 20.06 -0.71
C LYS A 154 -9.87 19.23 -0.01
N VAL A 155 -9.07 18.47 -0.76
CA VAL A 155 -7.93 17.74 -0.20
C VAL A 155 -6.90 18.71 0.39
N MET A 156 -6.58 19.79 -0.34
CA MET A 156 -5.66 20.84 0.13
C MET A 156 -6.18 21.56 1.37
N SER A 157 -7.50 21.77 1.48
CA SER A 157 -8.12 22.29 2.71
C SER A 157 -7.91 21.35 3.90
N GLY A 158 -8.02 20.03 3.69
CA GLY A 158 -7.71 19.02 4.70
C GLY A 158 -6.23 19.02 5.12
N ILE A 159 -5.32 19.12 4.15
CA ILE A 159 -3.87 19.21 4.38
C ILE A 159 -3.53 20.48 5.17
N TYR A 160 -4.13 21.63 4.83
CA TYR A 160 -3.96 22.88 5.57
C TYR A 160 -4.34 22.70 7.05
N LEU A 161 -5.42 21.98 7.35
CA LEU A 161 -5.81 21.69 8.72
C LEU A 161 -4.81 20.78 9.45
N LEU A 162 -4.26 19.76 8.78
CA LEU A 162 -3.20 18.92 9.36
C LEU A 162 -1.97 19.78 9.74
N LYS A 163 -1.55 20.69 8.85
CA LYS A 163 -0.45 21.63 9.11
C LYS A 163 -0.77 22.59 10.26
N LYS A 164 -1.97 23.18 10.26
CA LYS A 164 -2.45 24.06 11.35
C LYS A 164 -2.34 23.40 12.72
N HIS A 165 -2.64 22.10 12.80
CA HIS A 165 -2.58 21.31 14.03
C HIS A 165 -1.23 20.61 14.27
N LYS A 166 -0.22 20.88 13.43
CA LYS A 166 1.13 20.29 13.50
C LYS A 166 1.09 18.76 13.51
N ILE A 167 0.34 18.18 12.58
CA ILE A 167 0.22 16.74 12.36
C ILE A 167 1.02 16.39 11.11
N ASN A 168 2.02 15.52 11.26
CA ASN A 168 2.75 14.97 10.12
C ASN A 168 1.85 14.00 9.36
N PHE A 169 2.00 13.96 8.05
CA PHE A 169 1.21 13.09 7.20
C PHE A 169 2.05 12.54 6.04
N ASN A 170 1.67 11.34 5.61
CA ASN A 170 2.24 10.67 4.46
C ASN A 170 1.37 10.99 3.23
N THR A 171 1.95 10.96 2.04
CA THR A 171 1.19 11.08 0.79
C THR A 171 1.21 9.77 0.03
N LEU A 172 0.04 9.35 -0.44
CA LEU A 172 -0.13 8.22 -1.33
C LEU A 172 -0.54 8.75 -2.70
N THR A 173 0.35 8.57 -3.67
CA THR A 173 0.23 9.11 -5.02
C THR A 173 0.06 7.94 -5.98
N VAL A 174 -1.09 7.87 -6.65
CA VAL A 174 -1.31 6.84 -7.68
C VAL A 174 -0.65 7.28 -8.98
N ILE A 175 0.31 6.51 -9.46
CA ILE A 175 1.02 6.78 -10.72
C ILE A 175 0.28 6.10 -11.86
N ASN A 176 -0.21 6.89 -12.80
CA ASN A 176 -1.08 6.53 -13.91
C ASN A 176 -0.49 7.00 -15.25
N ASP A 177 -1.16 6.67 -16.35
CA ASP A 177 -0.78 7.05 -17.71
C ASP A 177 -0.58 8.57 -17.90
N ALA A 178 -1.33 9.39 -17.19
CA ALA A 178 -1.32 10.84 -17.37
C ALA A 178 -0.29 11.57 -16.50
N ASN A 179 0.05 11.04 -15.32
CA ASN A 179 0.94 11.73 -14.37
C ASN A 179 2.38 11.16 -14.35
N VAL A 180 2.62 9.97 -14.94
CA VAL A 180 3.94 9.33 -14.97
C VAL A 180 5.01 10.17 -15.68
N GLY A 181 4.62 11.06 -16.60
CA GLY A 181 5.51 11.98 -17.29
C GLY A 181 6.02 13.16 -16.45
N PHE A 182 5.52 13.33 -15.23
CA PHE A 182 5.77 14.52 -14.39
C PHE A 182 6.46 14.19 -13.04
N PRO A 183 7.52 13.35 -12.99
CA PRO A 183 8.10 12.88 -11.74
C PRO A 183 8.59 14.00 -10.82
N LEU A 184 9.35 14.96 -11.36
CA LEU A 184 9.91 16.05 -10.54
C LEU A 184 8.86 17.07 -10.10
N GLU A 185 7.86 17.33 -10.94
CA GLU A 185 6.77 18.24 -10.58
C GLU A 185 5.95 17.65 -9.42
N ILE A 186 5.60 16.36 -9.51
CA ILE A 186 4.91 15.64 -8.44
C ILE A 186 5.78 15.62 -7.18
N TYR A 187 7.06 15.25 -7.29
CA TYR A 187 7.96 15.17 -6.15
C TYR A 187 8.11 16.53 -5.43
N ALA A 188 8.37 17.60 -6.18
CA ALA A 188 8.47 18.95 -5.65
C ALA A 188 7.18 19.40 -4.96
N PHE A 189 6.03 19.18 -5.61
CA PHE A 189 4.72 19.51 -5.06
C PHE A 189 4.44 18.79 -3.73
N LEU A 190 4.72 17.49 -3.65
CA LEU A 190 4.47 16.71 -2.43
C LEU A 190 5.34 17.19 -1.25
N LYS A 191 6.58 17.64 -1.52
CA LYS A 191 7.42 18.30 -0.52
C LYS A 191 6.85 19.66 -0.12
N GLU A 192 6.44 20.47 -1.07
CA GLU A 192 5.88 21.82 -0.84
C GLU A 192 4.64 21.81 0.05
N ILE A 193 3.73 20.86 -0.17
CA ILE A 193 2.53 20.72 0.66
C ILE A 193 2.87 20.26 2.09
N GLY A 194 4.10 19.77 2.33
CA GLY A 194 4.65 19.48 3.64
C GLY A 194 4.69 17.99 4.00
N SER A 195 4.63 17.09 3.01
CA SER A 195 4.83 15.67 3.28
C SER A 195 6.31 15.31 3.32
N SER A 196 6.69 14.53 4.33
CA SER A 196 8.04 13.99 4.48
C SER A 196 8.12 12.48 4.19
N TYR A 197 6.99 11.81 3.94
CA TYR A 197 6.94 10.38 3.63
C TYR A 197 6.05 10.14 2.41
N LEU A 198 6.66 9.75 1.30
CA LEU A 198 6.02 9.66 -0.01
C LEU A 198 5.89 8.20 -0.45
N GLN A 199 4.68 7.83 -0.88
CA GLN A 199 4.37 6.54 -1.48
C GLN A 199 3.91 6.74 -2.91
N PHE A 200 4.58 6.09 -3.85
CA PHE A 200 4.21 6.06 -5.26
C PHE A 200 3.64 4.68 -5.58
N ILE A 201 2.35 4.63 -5.88
CA ILE A 201 1.61 3.39 -6.10
C ILE A 201 1.39 3.22 -7.60
N PRO A 202 2.03 2.23 -8.26
CA PRO A 202 1.86 2.05 -9.69
C PRO A 202 0.47 1.50 -10.01
N LEU A 203 -0.24 2.19 -10.89
CA LEU A 203 -1.60 1.83 -11.26
C LEU A 203 -1.58 0.78 -12.37
N VAL A 204 -2.07 -0.42 -12.07
CA VAL A 204 -2.42 -1.39 -13.12
C VAL A 204 -3.68 -2.13 -12.75
N GLU A 205 -4.69 -2.02 -13.61
CA GLU A 205 -5.91 -2.79 -13.46
C GLU A 205 -6.33 -3.43 -14.76
N ARG A 206 -7.05 -4.55 -14.64
CA ARG A 206 -7.60 -5.28 -15.77
C ARG A 206 -9.11 -5.30 -15.67
N LYS A 207 -9.78 -5.02 -16.78
CA LYS A 207 -11.24 -5.09 -16.90
C LYS A 207 -11.65 -6.14 -17.92
N SER A 208 -12.65 -6.93 -17.55
CA SER A 208 -13.42 -7.76 -18.47
C SER A 208 -14.49 -6.92 -19.15
N GLU A 209 -14.89 -7.30 -20.37
CA GLU A 209 -16.03 -6.71 -21.08
C GLU A 209 -17.38 -7.18 -20.49
N VAL A 210 -17.39 -8.39 -19.93
CA VAL A 210 -18.55 -9.00 -19.25
C VAL A 210 -18.28 -9.07 -17.75
N PRO A 211 -19.20 -8.60 -16.89
CA PRO A 211 -18.99 -8.67 -15.46
C PRO A 211 -19.02 -10.12 -14.94
N THR A 212 -18.41 -10.37 -13.78
CA THR A 212 -18.57 -11.63 -13.05
C THR A 212 -20.02 -11.84 -12.61
N LYS A 213 -20.37 -13.03 -12.09
CA LYS A 213 -21.74 -13.28 -11.56
C LYS A 213 -22.12 -12.28 -10.46
N GLU A 214 -21.15 -11.75 -9.74
CA GLU A 214 -21.33 -10.77 -8.68
C GLU A 214 -21.42 -9.33 -9.20
N GLY A 215 -21.28 -9.11 -10.52
CA GLY A 215 -21.35 -7.78 -11.14
C GLY A 215 -20.02 -7.02 -11.13
N LEU A 216 -18.88 -7.71 -10.98
CA LEU A 216 -17.56 -7.08 -10.96
C LEU A 216 -16.94 -7.02 -12.37
N TYR A 217 -16.43 -5.85 -12.76
CA TYR A 217 -15.74 -5.69 -14.04
C TYR A 217 -14.22 -5.78 -13.88
N PHE A 218 -13.69 -5.32 -12.74
CA PHE A 218 -12.29 -5.56 -12.43
C PHE A 218 -12.08 -7.01 -12.00
N VAL A 219 -10.98 -7.59 -12.48
CA VAL A 219 -10.72 -9.02 -12.32
C VAL A 219 -9.36 -9.29 -11.67
N ASP A 220 -9.26 -10.48 -11.09
CA ASP A 220 -8.04 -11.03 -10.51
C ASP A 220 -7.03 -11.42 -11.64
N PRO A 221 -5.74 -11.68 -11.30
CA PRO A 221 -4.72 -11.93 -12.32
C PRO A 221 -4.91 -13.22 -13.12
N ASP A 222 -5.61 -14.22 -12.57
CA ASP A 222 -5.80 -15.52 -13.23
C ASP A 222 -6.97 -15.48 -14.25
N HIS A 223 -7.76 -14.40 -14.28
CA HIS A 223 -8.81 -14.20 -15.28
C HIS A 223 -8.22 -13.98 -16.69
N THR A 224 -8.67 -14.75 -17.68
CA THR A 224 -8.06 -14.78 -19.02
C THR A 224 -8.62 -13.71 -19.97
N GLN A 225 -9.91 -13.41 -19.89
CA GLN A 225 -10.61 -12.49 -20.80
C GLN A 225 -10.67 -11.07 -20.22
N ALA A 226 -9.52 -10.41 -20.09
CA ALA A 226 -9.49 -9.04 -19.61
C ALA A 226 -8.33 -8.23 -20.19
N LYS A 227 -8.60 -6.94 -20.43
CA LYS A 227 -7.67 -5.96 -20.98
C LYS A 227 -7.16 -5.04 -19.87
N VAL A 228 -5.90 -4.63 -19.97
CA VAL A 228 -5.35 -3.58 -19.10
C VAL A 228 -6.11 -2.28 -19.36
N THR A 229 -6.47 -1.56 -18.30
CA THR A 229 -7.24 -0.30 -18.42
C THR A 229 -6.38 0.82 -19.00
N LYS A 230 -7.01 1.74 -19.75
CA LYS A 230 -6.33 2.87 -20.41
C LYS A 230 -5.49 3.74 -19.47
N TRP A 231 -5.93 3.86 -18.22
CA TRP A 231 -5.30 4.69 -17.19
C TRP A 231 -4.19 3.97 -16.42
N SER A 232 -3.91 2.70 -16.74
CA SER A 232 -2.79 1.98 -16.16
C SER A 232 -1.47 2.56 -16.67
N VAL A 233 -0.49 2.67 -15.78
CA VAL A 233 0.84 3.16 -16.13
C VAL A 233 1.62 2.09 -16.91
N SER A 234 2.35 2.51 -17.94
CA SER A 234 3.28 1.64 -18.66
C SER A 234 4.41 1.15 -17.73
N PRO A 235 4.84 -0.12 -17.82
CA PRO A 235 5.96 -0.62 -17.02
C PRO A 235 7.24 0.20 -17.23
N HIS A 236 7.60 0.48 -18.48
CA HIS A 236 8.80 1.25 -18.78
C HIS A 236 8.76 2.65 -18.14
N GLN A 237 7.65 3.37 -18.33
CA GLN A 237 7.49 4.72 -17.81
C GLN A 237 7.50 4.77 -16.28
N TYR A 238 6.93 3.76 -15.61
CA TYR A 238 6.99 3.71 -14.14
C TYR A 238 8.43 3.53 -13.62
N GLY A 239 9.25 2.74 -14.32
CA GLY A 239 10.68 2.63 -14.00
C GLY A 239 11.39 3.98 -14.12
N GLN A 240 11.18 4.67 -15.24
CA GLN A 240 11.75 6.01 -15.49
C GLN A 240 11.28 7.06 -14.46
N PHE A 241 10.02 6.98 -14.05
CA PHE A 241 9.46 7.83 -13.01
C PHE A 241 10.23 7.66 -11.69
N LEU A 242 10.44 6.42 -11.25
CA LEU A 242 11.17 6.12 -10.01
C LEU A 242 12.63 6.57 -10.09
N THR A 243 13.34 6.28 -11.18
CA THR A 243 14.76 6.66 -11.33
C THR A 243 14.94 8.16 -11.37
N ARG A 244 14.04 8.91 -12.03
CA ARG A 244 14.10 10.37 -12.06
C ARG A 244 13.90 11.00 -10.67
N ILE A 245 13.00 10.45 -9.85
CA ILE A 245 12.83 10.90 -8.46
C ILE A 245 14.04 10.47 -7.61
N PHE A 246 14.58 9.27 -7.85
CA PHE A 246 15.74 8.79 -7.12
C PHE A 246 16.94 9.70 -7.31
N ASP A 247 17.23 10.11 -8.55
CA ASP A 247 18.32 11.05 -8.85
C ASP A 247 18.19 12.34 -8.06
N GLU A 248 16.99 12.94 -8.04
CA GLU A 248 16.73 14.16 -7.29
C GLU A 248 16.89 13.93 -5.77
N TRP A 249 16.32 12.84 -5.27
CA TRP A 249 16.34 12.50 -3.85
C TRP A 249 17.75 12.21 -3.33
N VAL A 250 18.52 11.39 -4.03
CA VAL A 250 19.87 10.97 -3.60
C VAL A 250 20.86 12.14 -3.58
N MET A 251 20.59 13.17 -4.39
CA MET A 251 21.36 14.41 -4.39
C MET A 251 20.99 15.33 -3.23
N ASN A 252 19.70 15.48 -2.92
CA ASN A 252 19.23 16.64 -2.14
C ASN A 252 18.55 16.30 -0.80
N ASP A 253 17.99 15.10 -0.67
CA ASP A 253 16.95 14.82 0.31
C ASP A 253 17.17 13.54 1.15
N VAL A 254 18.31 12.85 1.01
CA VAL A 254 18.64 11.69 1.87
C VAL A 254 18.65 12.13 3.34
N GLY A 255 17.91 11.39 4.18
CA GLY A 255 17.71 11.71 5.60
C GLY A 255 16.68 12.81 5.91
N LYS A 256 16.09 13.45 4.88
CA LYS A 256 15.09 14.53 5.05
C LYS A 256 13.70 14.13 4.54
N VAL A 257 13.66 13.44 3.40
CA VAL A 257 12.41 12.98 2.77
C VAL A 257 12.52 11.49 2.55
N TYR A 258 11.49 10.76 2.97
CA TYR A 258 11.45 9.31 2.89
C TYR A 258 10.56 8.89 1.73
N VAL A 259 11.12 8.21 0.75
CA VAL A 259 10.35 7.63 -0.36
C VAL A 259 10.27 6.13 -0.14
N GLN A 260 9.07 5.59 0.08
CA GLN A 260 8.88 4.19 0.51
C GLN A 260 9.67 3.19 -0.34
N MET A 261 9.66 3.33 -1.67
CA MET A 261 10.39 2.44 -2.58
C MET A 261 11.90 2.46 -2.32
N PHE A 262 12.48 3.61 -1.95
CA PHE A 262 13.92 3.75 -1.73
C PHE A 262 14.31 3.18 -0.36
N GLU A 263 13.52 3.49 0.67
CA GLU A 263 13.70 2.94 2.02
C GLU A 263 13.64 1.42 2.04
N VAL A 264 12.64 0.83 1.37
CA VAL A 264 12.48 -0.65 1.33
C VAL A 264 13.57 -1.31 0.49
N THR A 265 14.09 -0.60 -0.52
CA THR A 265 15.20 -1.08 -1.34
C THR A 265 16.49 -1.08 -0.53
N LEU A 266 16.80 0.01 0.19
CA LEU A 266 17.99 0.08 1.04
C LEU A 266 17.95 -0.99 2.14
N ALA A 267 16.81 -1.17 2.81
CA ALA A 267 16.65 -2.22 3.82
C ALA A 267 16.89 -3.62 3.26
N ALA A 268 16.39 -3.91 2.04
CA ALA A 268 16.64 -5.18 1.37
C ALA A 268 18.12 -5.35 0.99
N TRP A 269 18.80 -4.30 0.54
CA TRP A 269 20.23 -4.29 0.24
C TRP A 269 21.10 -4.54 1.48
N MET A 270 20.69 -4.03 2.64
CA MET A 270 21.34 -4.27 3.93
C MET A 270 21.06 -5.68 4.50
N GLY A 271 20.28 -6.51 3.81
CA GLY A 271 19.91 -7.85 4.30
C GLY A 271 18.89 -7.85 5.43
N LEU A 272 18.21 -6.71 5.70
CA LEU A 272 17.15 -6.61 6.73
C LEU A 272 15.81 -7.20 6.26
N GLY A 273 15.76 -7.69 5.02
CA GLY A 273 14.58 -8.29 4.41
C GLY A 273 13.62 -7.27 3.78
N ASN A 274 12.59 -7.79 3.12
CA ASN A 274 11.60 -7.00 2.41
C ASN A 274 10.43 -6.62 3.32
N THR A 275 10.33 -5.34 3.69
CA THR A 275 9.24 -4.81 4.55
C THR A 275 7.98 -4.42 3.78
N LEU A 276 8.06 -4.30 2.44
CA LEU A 276 6.90 -4.05 1.59
C LEU A 276 6.32 -5.35 1.05
N CYS A 277 5.00 -5.56 1.22
CA CYS A 277 4.33 -6.81 0.85
C CYS A 277 4.50 -7.18 -0.63
N ILE A 278 4.79 -6.23 -1.53
CA ILE A 278 5.01 -6.54 -2.95
C ILE A 278 6.31 -7.30 -3.19
N PHE A 279 7.31 -7.16 -2.32
CA PHE A 279 8.63 -7.81 -2.41
C PHE A 279 8.86 -8.88 -1.33
N SER A 280 7.95 -9.01 -0.35
CA SER A 280 8.01 -10.09 0.66
C SER A 280 7.93 -11.49 0.04
N ASP A 281 8.47 -12.47 0.78
CA ASP A 281 8.50 -13.88 0.37
C ASP A 281 7.14 -14.59 0.46
N SER A 282 6.19 -14.00 1.19
CA SER A 282 4.83 -14.53 1.36
C SER A 282 3.79 -13.42 1.38
N CYS A 283 2.61 -13.70 0.82
CA CYS A 283 1.41 -12.88 1.00
C CYS A 283 0.64 -13.22 2.29
N GLN A 284 1.01 -14.27 3.01
CA GLN A 284 0.31 -14.70 4.22
C GLN A 284 0.40 -13.62 5.31
N GLY A 285 -0.71 -13.39 6.02
CA GLY A 285 -0.78 -12.41 7.11
C GLY A 285 -1.15 -10.98 6.67
N TYR A 286 -1.10 -10.65 5.38
CA TYR A 286 -1.51 -9.35 4.84
C TYR A 286 -2.96 -9.38 4.33
N VAL A 287 -3.92 -9.37 5.25
CA VAL A 287 -5.33 -9.62 4.93
C VAL A 287 -6.15 -8.34 4.85
N ALA A 288 -7.25 -8.38 4.09
CA ALA A 288 -8.25 -7.33 4.10
C ALA A 288 -9.50 -7.80 4.85
N MET A 289 -10.06 -6.94 5.71
CA MET A 289 -11.27 -7.25 6.47
C MET A 289 -12.39 -6.26 6.16
N GLU A 290 -13.55 -6.77 5.75
CA GLU A 290 -14.75 -5.98 5.49
C GLU A 290 -15.53 -5.65 6.76
N ALA A 291 -16.47 -4.71 6.65
CA ALA A 291 -17.23 -4.19 7.79
C ALA A 291 -18.07 -5.25 8.54
N ASN A 292 -18.39 -6.38 7.91
CA ASN A 292 -19.12 -7.51 8.51
C ASN A 292 -18.19 -8.57 9.16
N GLY A 293 -16.87 -8.38 9.09
CA GLY A 293 -15.88 -9.32 9.63
C GLY A 293 -15.38 -10.37 8.63
N ASP A 294 -15.79 -10.32 7.36
CA ASP A 294 -15.21 -11.18 6.33
C ASP A 294 -13.74 -10.83 6.11
N VAL A 295 -12.89 -11.85 5.99
CA VAL A 295 -11.45 -11.72 5.80
C VAL A 295 -11.04 -12.34 4.48
N TYR A 296 -10.38 -11.55 3.64
CA TYR A 296 -9.84 -11.93 2.34
C TYR A 296 -8.31 -11.95 2.35
N GLY A 297 -7.72 -12.71 1.42
CA GLY A 297 -6.27 -12.88 1.33
C GLY A 297 -5.46 -11.59 1.18
N CYS A 298 -6.03 -10.53 0.61
CA CYS A 298 -5.43 -9.19 0.47
C CYS A 298 -6.47 -8.21 -0.10
N ASP A 299 -6.24 -6.90 0.02
CA ASP A 299 -7.11 -5.83 -0.50
C ASP A 299 -7.36 -5.88 -2.01
N HIS A 300 -6.37 -6.31 -2.81
CA HIS A 300 -6.51 -6.52 -4.25
C HIS A 300 -7.22 -7.83 -4.61
N PHE A 301 -7.47 -8.70 -3.63
CA PHE A 301 -8.05 -10.04 -3.80
C PHE A 301 -9.40 -10.19 -3.07
N VAL A 302 -10.16 -9.10 -2.93
CA VAL A 302 -11.55 -9.15 -2.43
C VAL A 302 -12.48 -9.65 -3.53
N TYR A 303 -12.47 -10.97 -3.71
CA TYR A 303 -13.38 -11.75 -4.56
C TYR A 303 -13.85 -12.98 -3.78
N PRO A 304 -15.07 -13.51 -4.02
CA PRO A 304 -15.62 -14.60 -3.21
C PRO A 304 -14.72 -15.83 -3.08
N HIS A 305 -13.98 -16.19 -4.13
CA HIS A 305 -13.09 -17.35 -4.14
C HIS A 305 -11.77 -17.14 -3.37
N TYR A 306 -11.49 -15.92 -2.91
CA TYR A 306 -10.37 -15.56 -2.03
C TYR A 306 -10.81 -15.26 -0.58
N LEU A 307 -12.09 -15.52 -0.24
CA LEU A 307 -12.58 -15.44 1.14
C LEU A 307 -11.91 -16.52 2.00
N LEU A 308 -11.19 -16.07 3.03
CA LEU A 308 -10.50 -16.94 3.98
C LEU A 308 -11.43 -17.40 5.10
N GLY A 309 -12.29 -16.50 5.60
CA GLY A 309 -13.25 -16.80 6.67
C GLY A 309 -13.92 -15.53 7.20
N ASN A 310 -14.62 -15.63 8.33
CA ASN A 310 -15.23 -14.51 9.04
C ASN A 310 -14.85 -14.55 10.53
N ILE A 311 -14.48 -13.40 11.11
CA ILE A 311 -13.95 -13.31 12.49
C ILE A 311 -14.96 -13.70 13.59
N HIS A 312 -16.25 -13.82 13.25
CA HIS A 312 -17.30 -14.27 14.17
C HIS A 312 -17.45 -15.79 14.19
N GLN A 313 -16.82 -16.50 13.25
CA GLN A 313 -16.87 -17.96 13.14
C GLN A 313 -15.56 -18.61 13.57
N ASN A 314 -14.44 -17.98 13.22
CA ASN A 314 -13.09 -18.44 13.57
C ASN A 314 -12.26 -17.24 14.04
N SER A 315 -11.30 -17.48 14.91
CA SER A 315 -10.37 -16.44 15.33
C SER A 315 -9.55 -15.92 14.13
N LEU A 316 -9.15 -14.66 14.19
CA LEU A 316 -8.30 -14.04 13.16
C LEU A 316 -7.00 -14.85 12.94
N GLN A 317 -6.42 -15.39 14.01
CA GLN A 317 -5.24 -16.26 13.95
C GLN A 317 -5.52 -17.53 13.14
N GLU A 318 -6.61 -18.26 13.44
CA GLU A 318 -7.01 -19.46 12.69
C GLU A 318 -7.27 -19.15 11.21
N ILE A 319 -7.92 -18.02 10.91
CA ILE A 319 -8.18 -17.61 9.53
C ILE A 319 -6.86 -17.37 8.78
N CYS A 320 -5.93 -16.62 9.37
CA CYS A 320 -4.65 -16.26 8.74
C CYS A 320 -3.64 -17.40 8.69
N THR A 321 -3.86 -18.47 9.45
CA THR A 321 -3.04 -19.70 9.43
C THR A 321 -3.73 -20.88 8.76
N SER A 322 -4.96 -20.70 8.27
CA SER A 322 -5.70 -21.72 7.54
C SER A 322 -4.97 -22.19 6.27
N ASN A 323 -5.26 -23.40 5.82
CA ASN A 323 -4.71 -23.93 4.57
C ASN A 323 -4.97 -23.00 3.37
N LYS A 324 -6.12 -22.30 3.33
CA LYS A 324 -6.41 -21.30 2.29
C LYS A 324 -5.44 -20.12 2.35
N ALA A 325 -5.16 -19.60 3.54
CA ALA A 325 -4.22 -18.49 3.73
C ALA A 325 -2.78 -18.89 3.40
N VAL A 326 -2.36 -20.09 3.79
CA VAL A 326 -1.03 -20.64 3.44
C VAL A 326 -0.88 -20.79 1.92
N LEU A 327 -1.86 -21.40 1.24
CA LEU A 327 -1.85 -21.54 -0.21
C LEU A 327 -1.86 -20.19 -0.94
N PHE A 328 -2.58 -19.20 -0.41
CA PHE A 328 -2.55 -17.85 -0.92
C PHE A 328 -1.16 -17.21 -0.76
N GLY A 329 -0.53 -17.37 0.41
CA GLY A 329 0.84 -16.92 0.69
C GLY A 329 1.87 -17.49 -0.30
N GLN A 330 1.76 -18.78 -0.59
CA GLN A 330 2.65 -19.52 -1.50
C GLN A 330 2.59 -19.05 -2.97
N LYS A 331 1.59 -18.26 -3.36
CA LYS A 331 1.56 -17.64 -4.70
C LYS A 331 2.82 -16.80 -4.98
N LYS A 332 3.48 -16.27 -3.93
CA LYS A 332 4.75 -15.53 -4.07
C LYS A 332 5.87 -16.37 -4.67
N SER A 333 6.00 -17.63 -4.25
CA SER A 333 7.04 -18.56 -4.71
C SER A 333 6.77 -19.14 -6.10
N MET A 334 5.57 -18.92 -6.67
CA MET A 334 5.23 -19.34 -8.03
C MET A 334 5.86 -18.41 -9.07
N LEU A 335 7.16 -18.60 -9.31
CA LEU A 335 7.98 -17.80 -10.21
C LEU A 335 8.27 -18.55 -11.51
N ASN A 336 8.26 -17.82 -12.64
CA ASN A 336 8.75 -18.38 -13.89
C ASN A 336 10.28 -18.41 -13.96
N ARG A 337 10.81 -19.18 -14.92
CA ARG A 337 12.25 -19.40 -15.09
C ARG A 337 13.04 -18.11 -15.32
N GLN A 338 12.45 -17.08 -15.93
CA GLN A 338 13.13 -15.79 -16.08
C GLN A 338 13.37 -15.11 -14.73
N CYS A 339 12.35 -15.07 -13.86
CA CYS A 339 12.50 -14.53 -12.51
C CYS A 339 13.51 -15.32 -11.67
N LEU A 340 13.49 -16.66 -11.75
CA LEU A 340 14.40 -17.54 -11.00
C LEU A 340 15.88 -17.35 -11.38
N ASN A 341 16.18 -16.81 -12.57
CA ASN A 341 17.54 -16.53 -13.02
C ASN A 341 17.89 -15.03 -13.00
N CYS A 342 17.06 -14.18 -12.36
CA CYS A 342 17.27 -12.75 -12.32
C CYS A 342 18.22 -12.34 -11.18
N LYS A 343 19.20 -11.48 -11.47
CA LYS A 343 20.15 -10.95 -10.47
C LYS A 343 19.48 -10.18 -9.32
N PHE A 344 18.31 -9.58 -9.57
CA PHE A 344 17.55 -8.84 -8.58
C PHE A 344 16.47 -9.66 -7.88
N LEU A 345 16.42 -10.99 -8.05
CA LEU A 345 15.44 -11.81 -7.34
C LEU A 345 15.48 -11.64 -5.81
N PRO A 346 16.66 -11.57 -5.14
CA PRO A 346 16.72 -11.44 -3.67
C PRO A 346 16.01 -10.20 -3.12
N VAL A 347 15.96 -9.13 -3.90
CA VAL A 347 15.35 -7.85 -3.50
C VAL A 347 13.94 -7.67 -4.09
N CYS A 348 13.67 -8.25 -5.26
CA CYS A 348 12.40 -8.12 -5.95
C CYS A 348 11.36 -9.17 -5.51
N GLY A 349 11.78 -10.38 -5.14
CA GLY A 349 10.87 -11.50 -4.82
C GLY A 349 9.90 -11.88 -5.96
N GLY A 350 10.16 -11.41 -7.20
CA GLY A 350 9.23 -11.53 -8.34
C GLY A 350 7.99 -10.62 -8.28
N GLY A 351 7.97 -9.65 -7.37
CA GLY A 351 6.91 -8.67 -7.19
C GLY A 351 5.56 -9.26 -6.78
N CYS A 352 4.52 -8.42 -6.74
CA CYS A 352 3.17 -8.80 -6.32
C CYS A 352 2.49 -9.80 -7.27
N PRO A 353 1.89 -10.91 -6.77
CA PRO A 353 1.11 -11.85 -7.59
C PRO A 353 -0.07 -11.21 -8.33
N LYS A 354 -0.69 -10.14 -7.80
CA LYS A 354 -1.73 -9.37 -8.51
C LYS A 354 -1.29 -8.86 -9.88
N HIS A 355 0.01 -8.61 -10.05
CA HIS A 355 0.58 -8.08 -11.29
C HIS A 355 1.17 -9.19 -12.19
N ARG A 356 1.07 -10.47 -11.81
CA ARG A 356 1.64 -11.61 -12.55
C ARG A 356 0.70 -12.17 -13.62
N PHE A 357 0.32 -11.34 -14.57
CA PHE A 357 -0.55 -11.71 -15.70
C PHE A 357 0.11 -11.50 -17.07
N ALA A 358 1.29 -10.88 -17.12
CA ALA A 358 1.98 -10.57 -18.37
C ALA A 358 2.77 -11.78 -18.91
N LEU A 359 3.15 -11.70 -20.18
CA LEU A 359 4.18 -12.56 -20.76
C LEU A 359 5.55 -11.90 -20.57
N SER A 360 6.55 -12.69 -20.24
CA SER A 360 7.92 -12.20 -20.19
C SER A 360 8.50 -11.99 -21.60
N ASN A 361 9.63 -11.28 -21.73
CA ASN A 361 10.33 -11.13 -23.01
C ASN A 361 10.76 -12.48 -23.61
N LYS A 362 10.97 -13.49 -22.76
CA LYS A 362 11.24 -14.89 -23.16
C LYS A 362 9.95 -15.74 -23.28
N LYS A 363 8.79 -15.08 -23.36
CA LYS A 363 7.45 -15.69 -23.50
C LYS A 363 7.03 -16.61 -22.33
N PHE A 364 7.62 -16.46 -21.15
CA PHE A 364 7.13 -17.19 -19.98
C PHE A 364 5.82 -16.55 -19.47
N PRO A 365 4.78 -17.34 -19.15
CA PRO A 365 3.53 -16.82 -18.61
C PRO A 365 3.68 -16.37 -17.14
N LYS A 366 2.62 -15.72 -16.65
CA LYS A 366 2.51 -15.23 -15.27
C LYS A 366 3.71 -14.40 -14.83
N HIS A 367 4.23 -13.59 -15.74
CA HIS A 367 5.32 -12.67 -15.47
C HIS A 367 4.75 -11.37 -14.90
N ASN A 368 5.53 -10.71 -14.03
CA ASN A 368 5.11 -9.47 -13.40
C ASN A 368 5.04 -8.36 -14.46
N TYR A 369 3.90 -7.68 -14.56
CA TYR A 369 3.70 -6.55 -15.48
C TYR A 369 4.76 -5.46 -15.28
N PHE A 370 5.16 -5.17 -14.04
CA PHE A 370 6.17 -4.18 -13.70
C PHE A 370 7.60 -4.73 -13.62
N CYS A 371 7.87 -5.94 -14.15
CA CYS A 371 9.22 -6.50 -14.10
C CYS A 371 10.25 -5.58 -14.78
N GLU A 372 9.88 -4.97 -15.90
CA GLU A 372 10.75 -4.01 -16.60
C GLU A 372 11.04 -2.78 -15.72
N SER A 373 10.02 -2.24 -15.05
CA SER A 373 10.15 -1.11 -14.13
C SER A 373 11.14 -1.40 -13.01
N TYR A 374 10.94 -2.53 -12.33
CA TYR A 374 11.76 -2.91 -11.18
C TYR A 374 13.19 -3.23 -11.61
N PHE A 375 13.38 -3.92 -12.73
CA PHE A 375 14.71 -4.20 -13.24
C PHE A 375 15.47 -2.90 -13.55
N HIS A 376 14.84 -1.98 -14.30
CA HIS A 376 15.42 -0.68 -14.63
C HIS A 376 15.76 0.13 -13.38
N PHE A 377 14.83 0.20 -12.43
CA PHE A 377 15.03 0.92 -11.17
C PHE A 377 16.17 0.32 -10.34
N PHE A 378 16.16 -1.00 -10.08
CA PHE A 378 17.20 -1.64 -9.27
C PHE A 378 18.59 -1.54 -9.91
N GLU A 379 18.68 -1.64 -11.23
CA GLU A 379 19.93 -1.42 -11.96
C GLU A 379 20.46 -0.01 -11.79
N HIS A 380 19.59 0.99 -11.92
CA HIS A 380 19.94 2.40 -11.78
C HIS A 380 20.43 2.75 -10.36
N VAL A 381 19.78 2.24 -9.32
CA VAL A 381 20.12 2.59 -7.93
C VAL A 381 21.26 1.77 -7.33
N THR A 382 21.73 0.72 -8.02
CA THR A 382 22.68 -0.26 -7.46
C THR A 382 23.93 0.40 -6.87
N TRP A 383 24.55 1.35 -7.58
CA TRP A 383 25.74 2.03 -7.09
C TRP A 383 25.46 2.78 -5.77
N ALA A 384 24.41 3.61 -5.75
CA ALA A 384 24.08 4.42 -4.57
C ALA A 384 23.69 3.55 -3.37
N MET A 385 22.98 2.44 -3.61
CA MET A 385 22.64 1.48 -2.55
C MET A 385 23.89 0.83 -1.97
N ASN A 386 24.84 0.40 -2.80
CA ASN A 386 26.09 -0.17 -2.32
C ASN A 386 26.89 0.84 -1.48
N VAL A 387 26.97 2.10 -1.93
CA VAL A 387 27.64 3.17 -1.17
C VAL A 387 26.95 3.43 0.17
N MET A 388 25.62 3.49 0.22
CA MET A 388 24.89 3.67 1.48
C MET A 388 25.03 2.48 2.43
N VAL A 389 25.10 1.25 1.91
CA VAL A 389 25.41 0.05 2.69
C VAL A 389 26.81 0.16 3.29
N ASP A 390 27.82 0.42 2.47
CA ASP A 390 29.21 0.58 2.91
C ASP A 390 29.33 1.69 3.98
N MET A 391 28.64 2.82 3.79
CA MET A 391 28.57 3.89 4.79
C MET A 391 27.99 3.38 6.11
N THR A 392 26.88 2.66 6.06
CA THR A 392 26.21 2.14 7.26
C THR A 392 27.09 1.14 8.01
N GLU A 393 27.74 0.22 7.29
CA GLU A 393 28.68 -0.76 7.87
C GLU A 393 29.89 -0.10 8.54
N ASN A 394 30.28 1.09 8.07
CA ASN A 394 31.36 1.89 8.63
C ASN A 394 30.90 2.97 9.63
N ASN A 395 29.64 2.94 10.06
CA ASN A 395 29.03 3.95 10.95
C ASN A 395 29.12 5.39 10.42
N ILE A 396 29.12 5.56 9.09
CA ILE A 396 29.05 6.85 8.41
C ILE A 396 27.57 7.16 8.16
N PRO A 397 27.09 8.37 8.50
CA PRO A 397 25.72 8.77 8.19
C PRO A 397 25.43 8.72 6.69
N ILE A 398 24.34 8.05 6.29
CA ILE A 398 24.01 7.79 4.87
C ILE A 398 23.74 9.08 4.09
N GLU A 399 23.33 10.17 4.76
CA GLU A 399 23.16 11.48 4.16
C GLU A 399 24.43 12.04 3.51
N ASN A 400 25.61 11.53 3.89
CA ASN A 400 26.89 11.92 3.30
C ASN A 400 27.01 11.50 1.82
N ILE A 401 26.19 10.57 1.33
CA ILE A 401 26.14 10.21 -0.09
C ILE A 401 25.85 11.42 -0.98
N MET A 402 25.06 12.38 -0.50
CA MET A 402 24.73 13.60 -1.24
C MET A 402 26.01 14.31 -1.70
N SER A 403 27.01 14.46 -0.83
CA SER A 403 28.29 15.10 -1.16
C SER A 403 29.07 14.35 -2.25
N LEU A 404 29.05 13.01 -2.22
CA LEU A 404 29.73 12.18 -3.22
C LEU A 404 29.07 12.28 -4.60
N VAL A 405 27.74 12.22 -4.66
CA VAL A 405 26.99 12.35 -5.92
C VAL A 405 27.24 13.70 -6.59
N HIS A 406 27.31 14.78 -5.80
CA HIS A 406 27.66 16.10 -6.31
C HIS A 406 29.07 16.13 -6.92
N GLN A 407 30.05 15.47 -6.29
CA GLN A 407 31.43 15.40 -6.79
C GLN A 407 31.53 14.59 -8.09
N GLU A 408 30.88 13.43 -8.18
CA GLU A 408 30.89 12.60 -9.39
C GLU A 408 30.26 13.32 -10.60
N LYS A 409 29.19 14.07 -10.38
CA LYS A 409 28.57 14.89 -11.45
C LYS A 409 29.50 15.98 -11.96
N LEU A 410 30.25 16.63 -11.08
CA LEU A 410 31.21 17.67 -11.45
C LEU A 410 32.41 17.11 -12.22
N THR A 411 32.76 15.83 -12.05
CA THR A 411 33.80 15.16 -12.84
C THR A 411 33.34 14.66 -14.22
N LEU A 412 32.02 14.67 -14.49
CA LEU A 412 31.42 14.25 -15.77
C LEU A 412 31.04 15.43 -16.69
N ILE A 413 31.16 16.67 -16.20
CA ILE A 413 30.96 17.95 -16.92
C ILE A 413 32.33 18.57 -17.17
#